data_AF-A0A6J6U2Z8-F1
#
_entry.id   AF-A0A6J6U2Z8-F1
#
_cell.length_a   1.000
_cell.length_b   1.000
_cell.length_c   1.000
_cell.angle_alpha   90.00
_cell.angle_beta   90.00
_cell.angle_gamma   90.00
#
_symmetry.space_group_name_H-M   'P 1'
#
loop_
_entity.id
_entity.type
_entity.pdbx_description
1 polymer ?
#
loop_
_entity_poly.entity_id
_entity_poly.type
_entity_poly.pdbx_seq_one_letter_code
_entity_poly.pdbx_strand_id
1 'polypeptide(L)'
;MLTEHHDLVNNSSSFGVPTIRLDGGSGPAIFGPVISNMPANDDDAVNLWKSVAWLTRYENFSELKRNRTIDPDLQMFRSYMAKQKK
;
A
#
# COMPACT_ATOMS: atom_id res chain seq x y z
N MET A 1 9.23 10.56 -9.69
CA MET A 1 7.78 10.60 -9.41
C MET A 1 6.94 10.21 -10.62
N LEU A 2 6.72 11.05 -11.66
CA LEU A 2 5.91 10.64 -12.82
C LEU A 2 6.58 9.55 -13.67
N THR A 3 7.89 9.66 -13.92
CA THR A 3 8.66 8.64 -14.65
C THR A 3 8.64 7.29 -13.93
N GLU A 4 8.98 7.26 -12.64
CA GLU A 4 8.93 6.03 -11.82
C GLU A 4 7.51 5.43 -11.76
N HIS A 5 6.47 6.27 -11.73
CA HIS A 5 5.09 5.81 -11.80
C HIS A 5 4.78 5.14 -13.13
N HIS A 6 5.16 5.75 -14.25
CA HIS A 6 4.98 5.15 -15.58
C HIS A 6 5.77 3.85 -15.72
N ASP A 7 7.00 3.78 -15.20
CA ASP A 7 7.82 2.57 -15.24
C ASP A 7 7.17 1.43 -14.46
N LEU A 8 6.59 1.71 -13.29
CA LEU A 8 5.84 0.71 -12.53
C LEU A 8 4.57 0.24 -13.26
N VAL A 9 3.79 1.16 -13.83
CA VAL A 9 2.57 0.82 -14.56
C VAL A 9 2.88 0.00 -15.81
N ASN A 10 3.93 0.34 -16.54
CA ASN A 10 4.30 -0.36 -17.78
C ASN A 10 4.91 -1.75 -17.51
N ASN A 11 5.58 -1.93 -16.36
CA ASN A 11 6.32 -3.15 -16.04
C ASN A 11 5.70 -3.97 -14.90
N SER A 12 4.48 -3.67 -14.50
CA SER A 12 3.71 -4.48 -13.57
C SER A 12 2.23 -4.45 -13.95
N SER A 13 1.54 -5.58 -13.86
CA SER A 13 0.08 -5.63 -14.02
C SER A 13 -0.66 -5.08 -12.78
N SER A 14 0.04 -4.43 -11.85
CA SER A 14 -0.53 -3.92 -10.60
C SER A 14 -1.08 -2.52 -10.81
N PHE A 15 -2.40 -2.39 -10.81
CA PHE A 15 -3.09 -1.12 -10.97
C PHE A 15 -3.49 -0.54 -9.62
N GLY A 16 -2.97 0.65 -9.28
CA GLY A 16 -3.45 1.46 -8.16
C GLY A 16 -2.36 1.95 -7.20
N VAL A 17 -2.79 2.77 -6.25
CA VAL A 17 -1.95 3.22 -5.12
C VAL A 17 -2.54 2.70 -3.80
N PRO A 18 -1.69 2.29 -2.85
CA PRO A 18 -0.22 2.16 -2.94
C PRO A 18 0.24 0.91 -3.72
N THR A 19 1.33 1.04 -4.46
CA THR A 19 2.07 -0.09 -5.07
C THR A 19 3.54 0.01 -4.65
N ILE A 20 4.13 -1.10 -4.22
CA ILE A 20 5.53 -1.17 -3.80
C ILE A 20 6.26 -2.18 -4.70
N ARG A 21 7.46 -1.80 -5.17
CA ARG A 21 8.39 -2.70 -5.85
C ARG A 21 9.65 -2.87 -5.01
N LEU A 22 10.02 -4.13 -4.75
CA LEU A 22 11.15 -4.47 -3.89
C LEU A 22 12.49 -4.31 -4.62
N ASP A 23 13.58 -4.44 -3.86
CA ASP A 23 14.96 -4.54 -4.37
C ASP A 23 15.36 -3.37 -5.27
N GLY A 24 15.04 -2.15 -4.84
CA GLY A 24 15.37 -0.93 -5.58
C GLY A 24 14.68 -0.83 -6.94
N GLY A 25 13.54 -1.50 -7.13
CA GLY A 25 12.81 -1.50 -8.39
C GLY A 25 13.13 -2.68 -9.31
N SER A 26 14.09 -3.54 -8.95
CA SER A 26 14.42 -4.74 -9.74
C SER A 26 13.60 -5.96 -9.34
N GLY A 27 13.07 -5.98 -8.12
CA GLY A 27 12.36 -7.12 -7.54
C GLY A 27 10.88 -7.20 -7.89
N PRO A 28 10.16 -8.14 -7.24
CA PRO A 28 8.71 -8.27 -7.40
C PRO A 28 7.96 -7.02 -6.89
N ALA A 29 6.78 -6.80 -7.45
CA ALA A 29 5.90 -5.70 -7.09
C ALA A 29 4.56 -6.21 -6.57
N ILE A 30 3.96 -5.47 -5.64
CA ILE A 30 2.63 -5.78 -5.09
C ILE A 30 1.81 -4.51 -4.89
N PHE A 31 0.50 -4.62 -5.10
CA PHE A 31 -0.46 -3.63 -4.61
C PHE A 31 -0.62 -3.77 -3.10
N GLY A 32 -0.38 -2.68 -2.36
CA GLY A 32 -0.39 -2.66 -0.91
C GLY A 32 1.00 -2.46 -0.27
N PRO A 33 1.09 -2.58 1.08
CA PRO A 33 -0.04 -2.82 1.98
C PRO A 33 -0.94 -1.59 2.03
N VAL A 34 -2.26 -1.81 2.01
CA VAL A 34 -3.20 -0.72 2.14
C VAL A 34 -3.56 -0.53 3.61
N ILE A 35 -3.03 0.52 4.23
CA ILE A 35 -3.26 0.87 5.64
C ILE A 35 -3.91 2.26 5.75
N SER A 36 -4.84 2.40 6.70
CA SER A 36 -5.54 3.68 6.94
C SER A 36 -4.82 4.56 7.97
N ASN A 37 -4.11 3.92 8.91
CA ASN A 37 -3.33 4.54 9.97
C ASN A 37 -1.90 3.97 9.95
N MET A 38 -0.94 4.75 10.45
CA MET A 38 0.42 4.27 10.68
C MET A 38 0.44 3.20 11.80
N PRO A 39 1.35 2.21 11.75
CA PRO A 39 1.62 1.34 12.88
C PRO A 39 1.92 2.14 14.16
N ALA A 40 1.50 1.62 15.32
CA ALA A 40 1.56 2.37 16.59
C ALA A 40 2.99 2.51 17.15
N ASN A 41 3.88 1.58 16.81
CA ASN A 41 5.27 1.52 17.26
C ASN A 41 6.14 0.87 16.17
N ASP A 42 7.45 0.92 16.38
CA ASP A 42 8.45 0.43 15.42
C ASP A 42 8.38 -1.10 15.24
N ASP A 43 8.10 -1.85 16.30
CA ASP A 43 7.99 -3.31 16.23
C ASP A 43 6.84 -3.75 15.32
N ASP A 44 5.68 -3.11 15.44
CA ASP A 44 4.53 -3.33 14.58
C ASP A 44 4.83 -2.94 13.12
N ALA A 45 5.56 -1.85 12.91
CA ALA A 45 5.99 -1.43 11.57
C ALA A 45 6.93 -2.45 10.92
N VAL A 46 7.91 -2.95 11.69
CA VAL A 46 8.86 -3.98 11.24
C VAL A 46 8.14 -5.29 10.95
N ASN A 47 7.19 -5.69 11.79
CA ASN A 47 6.40 -6.91 11.59
C ASN A 47 5.56 -6.82 10.32
N LEU A 48 4.85 -5.71 10.11
CA LEU A 48 4.09 -5.46 8.88
C LEU A 48 5.00 -5.55 7.65
N TRP A 49 6.16 -4.89 7.69
CA TRP A 49 7.11 -4.91 6.58
C TRP A 49 7.60 -6.31 6.24
N LYS A 50 8.02 -7.09 7.25
CA LYS A 50 8.49 -8.47 7.07
C LYS A 50 7.43 -9.34 6.42
N SER A 51 6.19 -9.26 6.87
CA SER A 51 5.07 -10.04 6.31
C SER A 51 4.79 -9.69 4.85
N VAL A 52 4.71 -8.39 4.53
CA VAL A 52 4.46 -7.93 3.16
C VAL A 52 5.62 -8.31 2.24
N ALA A 53 6.86 -8.04 2.65
CA ALA A 53 8.03 -8.33 1.84
C ALA A 53 8.17 -9.85 1.58
N TRP A 54 7.89 -10.69 2.58
CA TRP A 54 7.89 -12.14 2.40
C TRP A 54 6.81 -12.60 1.41
N LEU A 55 5.56 -12.16 1.59
CA LEU A 55 4.45 -12.50 0.69
C LEU A 55 4.72 -12.05 -0.75
N THR A 56 5.29 -10.86 -0.92
CA THR A 56 5.64 -10.31 -2.24
C THR A 56 6.72 -11.13 -2.96
N ARG A 57 7.62 -11.78 -2.20
CA ARG A 57 8.67 -12.63 -2.76
C ARG A 57 8.21 -14.07 -3.04
N TYR A 58 7.10 -14.49 -2.45
CA TYR A 58 6.58 -15.83 -2.65
C TYR A 58 5.81 -15.91 -3.97
N GLU A 59 6.44 -16.49 -5.00
CA GLU A 59 5.94 -16.48 -6.39
C GLU A 59 4.52 -17.01 -6.56
N ASN A 60 4.08 -17.93 -5.68
CA ASN A 60 2.76 -18.55 -5.74
C ASN A 60 1.68 -17.79 -4.93
N PHE A 61 1.97 -16.58 -4.47
CA PHE A 61 0.99 -15.71 -3.81
C PHE A 61 0.60 -14.55 -4.72
N SER A 62 -0.69 -14.35 -4.91
CA SER A 62 -1.21 -13.31 -5.82
C SER A 62 -2.07 -12.24 -5.13
N GLU A 63 -2.85 -12.59 -4.10
CA GLU A 63 -3.72 -11.62 -3.42
C GLU A 63 -4.09 -12.04 -1.98
N LEU A 64 -4.18 -11.05 -1.09
CA LEU A 64 -4.87 -11.16 0.20
C LEU A 64 -5.63 -9.85 0.46
N LYS A 65 -6.94 -9.95 0.67
CA LYS A 65 -7.81 -8.78 0.79
C LYS A 65 -8.88 -8.97 1.86
N ARG A 66 -9.22 -7.87 2.54
CA ARG A 66 -10.37 -7.76 3.46
C ARG A 66 -11.12 -6.46 3.24
N ASN A 67 -12.34 -6.37 3.76
CA ASN A 67 -13.13 -5.14 3.74
C ASN A 67 -12.45 -4.05 4.56
N ARG A 68 -12.47 -2.81 4.04
CA ARG A 68 -11.98 -1.64 4.78
C ARG A 68 -13.05 -1.21 5.78
N THR A 69 -12.68 -1.11 7.05
CA THR A 69 -13.56 -0.68 8.14
C THR A 69 -13.12 0.64 8.78
N ILE A 70 -11.98 1.18 8.34
CA ILE A 70 -11.36 2.39 8.88
C ILE A 70 -11.08 3.31 7.70
N ASP A 71 -11.60 4.53 7.76
CA ASP A 71 -11.30 5.57 6.78
C ASP A 71 -9.84 6.02 6.88
N PRO A 72 -9.20 6.37 5.75
CA PRO A 72 -7.82 6.84 5.75
C PRO A 72 -7.71 8.19 6.46
N ASP A 73 -6.67 8.35 7.30
CA ASP A 73 -6.50 9.55 8.13
C ASP A 73 -5.87 10.74 7.39
N LEU A 74 -6.44 11.12 6.25
CA LEU A 74 -5.93 12.16 5.36
C LEU A 74 -6.61 13.50 5.61
N GLN A 75 -5.86 14.61 5.51
CA GLN A 75 -6.40 15.96 5.69
C GLN A 75 -7.62 16.24 4.79
N MET A 76 -7.55 15.85 3.52
CA MET A 76 -8.66 15.96 2.57
C MET A 76 -9.90 15.19 3.03
N PHE A 77 -9.71 14.00 3.61
CA PHE A 77 -10.79 13.16 4.11
C PHE A 77 -11.45 13.78 5.35
N ARG A 78 -10.64 14.34 6.27
CA ARG A 78 -11.14 15.12 7.42
C ARG A 78 -12.00 16.30 6.98
N SER A 79 -11.56 17.07 5.98
CA SER A 79 -12.30 18.21 5.45
C SER A 79 -13.62 17.81 4.78
N TYR A 80 -13.63 16.68 4.05
CA TYR A 80 -14.84 16.14 3.44
C TYR A 80 -15.87 15.73 4.50
N MET A 81 -15.45 14.97 5.51
CA MET A 81 -16.34 14.51 6.59
C MET A 81 -16.90 15.67 7.44
N ALA A 82 -16.12 16.74 7.64
CA ALA A 82 -16.57 17.95 8.34
C ALA A 82 -17.67 18.71 7.58
N LYS A 83 -17.64 18.69 6.23
CA LYS A 83 -18.65 19.35 5.39
C LYS A 83 -20.00 18.61 5.39
N GLN A 84 -19.99 17.29 5.48
CA GLN A 84 -21.23 16.48 5.48
C GLN A 84 -22.01 16.50 6.79
N LYS A 85 -21.40 16.96 7.89
CA LYS A 85 -22.05 17.08 9.21
C LYS A 85 -22.78 18.41 9.44
N LYS A 86 -22.78 19.32 8.45
CA LYS A 86 -23.55 20.57 8.44
C LYS A 86 -24.76 20.43 7.53
#